data_AF-A0A6M2BLF7-F1
#
_entry.id   AF-A0A6M2BLF7-F1
#
_cell.length_a   1.000
_cell.length_b   1.000
_cell.length_c   1.000
_cell.angle_alpha   90.00
_cell.angle_beta   90.00
_cell.angle_gamma   90.00
#
_symmetry.space_group_name_H-M   'P 1'
#
loop_
_entity.id
_entity.type
_entity.pdbx_description
1 polymer ?
#
loop_
_entity_poly.entity_id
_entity_poly.type
_entity_poly.pdbx_seq_one_letter_code
_entity_poly.pdbx_strand_id
1 'polypeptide(L)'
;MNQMNEKYEKLREARLAKVNQDYRGMIEAIPPLRTLGITGMRAAFEGLGASREVTPGVSQRDVEIPGPHGPVPTRIYTPDGYTGPKLGVYVHTHAGGFVSGGGLDTWNWMNTMLAARVPCIVVAPDFRLPPEHRFPTGLDDCWAVVNWVAAQGEAHGWDAGRIAVGGGCTGGNFAAVLSLMARDAGRPKISLQILESWLADAHGTAPSHEEFADGYGLRHEDNEFVVGNYIAREADRDDWRVSPLQVTSVANVAPALITVGEWDILRDEDIQYGERLKAAGVPVDVHVIPETGHFPNPDHAEHVHELHIKGLTAAIGPKGTYSIAPIAAVQAATDESAGTAPSRPDGKWMLTVRTPMGIKTDELELRTVAGKLTGTQSSPEIGTHADLVIKVDRGTISWSIPVTRPVKLTLQFTAQIDGDAMTGTVKAGFFGKAPLNGRRV
;
A
#
# COMPACT_ATOMS: atom_id res chain seq x y z
N MET A 1 3.46 -36.19 -3.17
CA MET A 1 2.99 -34.91 -3.74
C MET A 1 2.24 -35.27 -5.02
N ASN A 2 0.94 -34.97 -5.12
CA ASN A 2 0.14 -35.39 -6.28
C ASN A 2 0.52 -34.55 -7.53
N GLN A 3 0.34 -35.08 -8.74
CA GLN A 3 0.68 -34.40 -10.01
C GLN A 3 0.08 -32.99 -10.15
N MET A 4 -1.10 -32.76 -9.55
CA MET A 4 -1.75 -31.46 -9.52
C MET A 4 -0.95 -30.41 -8.72
N ASN A 5 -0.39 -30.79 -7.57
CA ASN A 5 0.49 -29.93 -6.78
C ASN A 5 1.81 -29.63 -7.52
N GLU A 6 2.35 -30.61 -8.26
CA GLU A 6 3.56 -30.37 -9.06
C GLU A 6 3.34 -29.36 -10.18
N LYS A 7 2.16 -29.37 -10.81
CA LYS A 7 1.82 -28.38 -11.86
C LYS A 7 1.65 -26.98 -11.24
N TYR A 8 0.97 -26.89 -10.10
CA TYR A 8 0.81 -25.63 -9.36
C TYR A 8 2.17 -25.04 -8.99
N GLU A 9 3.04 -25.81 -8.35
CA GLU A 9 4.36 -25.33 -7.94
C GLU A 9 5.23 -24.91 -9.12
N LYS A 10 5.18 -25.62 -10.26
CA LYS A 10 5.90 -25.20 -11.47
C LYS A 10 5.40 -23.85 -12.00
N LEU A 11 4.09 -23.65 -12.04
CA LEU A 11 3.51 -22.37 -12.48
C LEU A 11 3.84 -21.25 -11.49
N ARG A 12 3.78 -21.55 -10.20
CA ARG A 12 4.12 -20.63 -9.13
C ARG A 12 5.58 -20.18 -9.21
N GLU A 13 6.51 -21.11 -9.31
CA GLU A 13 7.92 -20.80 -9.47
C GLU A 13 8.19 -20.00 -10.75
N ALA A 14 7.50 -20.30 -11.85
CA ALA A 14 7.62 -19.52 -13.09
C ALA A 14 7.11 -18.07 -12.94
N ARG A 15 6.06 -17.84 -12.15
CA ARG A 15 5.56 -16.49 -11.82
C ARG A 15 6.53 -15.76 -10.90
N LEU A 16 6.94 -16.40 -9.81
CA LEU A 16 7.85 -15.80 -8.82
C LEU A 16 9.28 -15.60 -9.31
N ALA A 17 9.67 -16.24 -10.42
CA ALA A 17 10.93 -15.96 -11.11
C ALA A 17 10.96 -14.58 -11.80
N LYS A 18 9.79 -13.94 -12.00
CA LYS A 18 9.68 -12.62 -12.64
C LYS A 18 9.88 -11.46 -11.68
N VAL A 19 9.52 -11.64 -10.41
CA VAL A 19 9.57 -10.59 -9.40
C VAL A 19 10.96 -10.46 -8.75
N ASN A 20 11.24 -9.30 -8.18
CA ASN A 20 12.48 -9.06 -7.46
C ASN A 20 12.59 -9.99 -6.21
N GLN A 21 13.84 -10.29 -5.81
CA GLN A 21 14.12 -11.22 -4.70
C GLN A 21 13.65 -10.71 -3.34
N ASP A 22 13.62 -9.39 -3.13
CA ASP A 22 13.20 -8.80 -1.86
C ASP A 22 11.67 -9.01 -1.66
N TYR A 23 10.87 -8.85 -2.72
CA TYR A 23 9.44 -9.14 -2.74
C TYR A 23 9.16 -10.64 -2.57
N ARG A 24 9.84 -11.48 -3.35
CA ARG A 24 9.74 -12.94 -3.22
C ARG A 24 10.06 -13.39 -1.78
N GLY A 25 11.16 -12.88 -1.22
CA GLY A 25 11.56 -13.18 0.15
C GLY A 25 10.52 -12.71 1.17
N MET A 26 9.89 -11.54 0.96
CA MET A 26 8.80 -11.06 1.81
C MET A 26 7.60 -12.01 1.81
N ILE A 27 7.05 -12.36 0.64
CA ILE A 27 5.87 -13.25 0.57
C ILE A 27 6.16 -14.67 1.08
N GLU A 28 7.37 -15.19 0.86
CA GLU A 28 7.77 -16.52 1.35
C GLU A 28 8.05 -16.52 2.87
N ALA A 29 8.46 -15.38 3.44
CA ALA A 29 8.72 -15.25 4.87
C ALA A 29 7.45 -15.13 5.72
N ILE A 30 6.29 -14.85 5.11
CA ILE A 30 5.01 -14.76 5.83
C ILE A 30 4.57 -16.18 6.19
N PRO A 31 4.65 -16.58 7.49
CA PRO A 31 4.15 -17.87 7.90
C PRO A 31 2.62 -17.91 7.69
N PRO A 32 2.03 -19.12 7.57
CA PRO A 32 0.57 -19.25 7.55
C PRO A 32 -0.08 -18.50 8.72
N LEU A 33 -1.00 -17.57 8.41
CA LEU A 33 -1.63 -16.71 9.42
C LEU A 33 -2.40 -17.55 10.45
N ARG A 34 -3.04 -18.64 10.02
CA ARG A 34 -3.72 -19.58 10.92
C ARG A 34 -2.78 -20.27 11.91
N THR A 35 -1.49 -20.42 11.57
CA THR A 35 -0.47 -20.99 12.45
C THR A 35 0.09 -19.95 13.43
N LEU A 36 0.18 -18.67 13.01
CA LEU A 36 0.46 -17.56 13.94
C LEU A 36 -0.65 -17.38 14.98
N GLY A 37 -1.90 -17.62 14.57
CA GLY A 37 -3.08 -17.32 15.35
C GLY A 37 -3.30 -15.82 15.55
N ILE A 38 -4.44 -15.45 16.14
CA ILE A 38 -4.85 -14.04 16.31
C ILE A 38 -3.80 -13.22 17.08
N THR A 39 -3.27 -13.77 18.18
CA THR A 39 -2.24 -13.09 18.98
C THR A 39 -0.97 -12.81 18.17
N GLY A 40 -0.49 -13.80 17.40
CA GLY A 40 0.69 -13.64 16.56
C GLY A 40 0.46 -12.64 15.43
N MET A 41 -0.73 -12.66 14.82
CA MET A 41 -1.12 -11.69 13.79
C MET A 41 -1.16 -10.25 14.33
N ARG A 42 -1.79 -10.02 15.49
CA ARG A 42 -1.83 -8.71 16.15
C ARG A 42 -0.42 -8.18 16.42
N ALA A 43 0.44 -9.00 17.02
CA ALA A 43 1.84 -8.64 17.29
C ALA A 43 2.64 -8.36 16.01
N ALA A 44 2.39 -9.09 14.92
CA ALA A 44 3.05 -8.85 13.64
C ALA A 44 2.66 -7.50 13.02
N PHE A 45 1.38 -7.13 13.06
CA PHE A 45 0.92 -5.82 12.60
C PHE A 45 1.41 -4.67 13.48
N GLU A 46 1.38 -4.82 14.81
CA GLU A 46 1.95 -3.85 15.75
C GLU A 46 3.44 -3.62 15.48
N GLY A 47 4.20 -4.70 15.29
CA GLY A 47 5.62 -4.64 14.93
C GLY A 47 5.87 -3.98 13.57
N LEU A 48 5.02 -4.25 12.57
CA LEU A 48 5.08 -3.58 11.28
C LEU A 48 4.87 -2.07 11.44
N GLY A 49 3.83 -1.66 12.16
CA GLY A 49 3.55 -0.25 12.45
C GLY A 49 4.72 0.44 13.16
N ALA A 50 5.27 -0.19 14.20
CA ALA A 50 6.40 0.33 14.97
C ALA A 50 7.70 0.45 14.15
N SER A 51 7.86 -0.35 13.09
CA SER A 51 9.03 -0.32 12.20
C SER A 51 8.96 0.79 11.13
N ARG A 52 7.81 1.44 10.95
CA ARG A 52 7.56 2.39 9.87
C ARG A 52 7.65 3.83 10.39
N GLU A 53 8.31 4.67 9.61
CA GLU A 53 8.40 6.09 9.93
C GLU A 53 7.08 6.80 9.61
N VAL A 54 6.66 7.69 10.51
CA VAL A 54 5.55 8.60 10.28
C VAL A 54 5.99 9.77 9.40
N THR A 55 5.11 10.22 8.52
CA THR A 55 5.39 11.37 7.65
C THR A 55 5.28 12.67 8.47
N PRO A 56 6.29 13.56 8.47
CA PRO A 56 6.23 14.83 9.19
C PRO A 56 5.24 15.82 8.53
N GLY A 57 4.89 16.89 9.25
CA GLY A 57 3.98 17.93 8.75
C GLY A 57 2.50 17.57 8.86
N VAL A 58 2.16 16.69 9.81
CA VAL A 58 0.79 16.25 10.09
C VAL A 58 0.54 16.26 11.59
N SER A 59 -0.38 17.11 12.03
CA SER A 59 -0.91 17.12 13.39
C SER A 59 -1.82 15.91 13.62
N GLN A 60 -1.64 15.24 14.75
CA GLN A 60 -2.42 14.07 15.16
C GLN A 60 -3.19 14.37 16.44
N ARG A 61 -4.46 14.00 16.49
CA ARG A 61 -5.29 14.16 17.69
C ARG A 61 -6.22 12.96 17.88
N ASP A 62 -6.16 12.39 19.07
CA ASP A 62 -7.02 11.28 19.47
C ASP A 62 -8.33 11.79 20.04
N VAL A 63 -9.42 11.14 19.65
CA VAL A 63 -10.78 11.41 20.11
C VAL A 63 -11.50 10.10 20.37
N GLU A 64 -12.49 10.15 21.27
CA GLU A 64 -13.44 9.08 21.46
C GLU A 64 -14.76 9.47 20.79
N ILE A 65 -15.15 8.72 19.76
CA ILE A 65 -16.41 8.94 19.05
C ILE A 65 -17.50 8.06 19.68
N PRO A 66 -18.68 8.61 20.03
CA PRO A 66 -19.78 7.78 20.53
C PRO A 66 -20.20 6.72 19.50
N GLY A 67 -20.06 5.45 19.85
CA GLY A 67 -20.52 4.30 19.07
C GLY A 67 -21.64 3.53 19.75
N PRO A 68 -22.36 2.67 19.02
CA PRO A 68 -23.48 1.87 19.57
C PRO A 68 -23.02 0.87 20.63
N HIS A 69 -21.75 0.47 20.62
CA HIS A 69 -21.15 -0.49 21.55
C HIS A 69 -20.26 0.17 22.61
N GLY A 70 -20.37 1.49 22.77
CA GLY A 70 -19.51 2.35 23.58
C GLY A 70 -18.60 3.23 22.73
N PRO A 71 -17.75 4.07 23.35
CA PRO A 71 -16.86 4.95 22.63
C PRO A 71 -15.90 4.18 21.68
N VAL A 72 -15.61 4.77 20.53
CA VAL A 72 -14.69 4.26 19.51
C VAL A 72 -13.45 5.16 19.49
N PRO A 73 -12.28 4.68 19.92
CA PRO A 73 -11.05 5.44 19.79
C PRO A 73 -10.79 5.75 18.31
N THR A 74 -10.41 6.99 18.02
CA THR A 74 -10.21 7.45 16.64
C THR A 74 -9.11 8.50 16.61
N ARG A 75 -8.18 8.38 15.66
CA ARG A 75 -7.14 9.39 15.43
C ARG A 75 -7.49 10.24 14.22
N ILE A 76 -7.40 11.56 14.40
CA ILE A 76 -7.62 12.56 13.36
C ILE A 76 -6.26 13.12 12.95
N TYR A 77 -5.99 13.13 11.65
CA TYR A 77 -4.77 13.60 11.04
C TYR A 77 -5.07 14.84 10.20
N THR A 78 -4.37 15.93 10.49
CA THR A 78 -4.55 17.23 9.82
C THR A 78 -3.22 17.69 9.25
N PRO A 79 -3.11 18.00 7.94
CA PRO A 79 -1.88 18.56 7.38
C PRO A 79 -1.56 19.91 8.03
N ASP A 80 -0.31 20.08 8.45
CA ASP A 80 0.16 21.29 9.11
C ASP A 80 0.22 22.47 8.12
N GLY A 81 -0.04 23.68 8.63
CA GLY A 81 0.12 24.92 7.85
C GLY A 81 -0.85 25.08 6.68
N TYR A 82 -1.88 24.23 6.56
CA TYR A 82 -2.89 24.37 5.52
C TYR A 82 -3.78 25.61 5.78
N THR A 83 -3.81 26.54 4.82
CA THR A 83 -4.56 27.82 4.91
C THR A 83 -5.64 27.96 3.84
N GLY A 84 -5.92 26.90 3.08
CA GLY A 84 -6.91 26.91 1.99
C GLY A 84 -8.37 26.70 2.47
N PRO A 85 -9.29 26.45 1.52
CA PRO A 85 -10.70 26.12 1.82
C PRO A 85 -10.84 24.88 2.71
N LYS A 86 -12.01 24.69 3.34
CA LYS A 86 -12.28 23.49 4.15
C LYS A 86 -11.90 22.19 3.41
N LEU A 87 -11.09 21.37 4.07
CA LEU A 87 -10.62 20.09 3.55
C LEU A 87 -11.75 19.05 3.60
N GLY A 88 -11.82 18.17 2.60
CA GLY A 88 -12.63 16.96 2.72
C GLY A 88 -12.01 15.95 3.68
N VAL A 89 -12.74 14.88 3.97
CA VAL A 89 -12.34 13.86 4.96
C VAL A 89 -12.20 12.50 4.29
N TYR A 90 -11.08 11.82 4.54
CA TYR A 90 -10.90 10.41 4.25
C TYR A 90 -11.03 9.60 5.54
N VAL A 91 -12.07 8.77 5.64
CA VAL A 91 -12.20 7.81 6.74
C VAL A 91 -11.47 6.53 6.34
N HIS A 92 -10.27 6.33 6.91
CA HIS A 92 -9.44 5.17 6.62
C HIS A 92 -9.77 4.02 7.58
N THR A 93 -10.45 3.00 7.09
CA THR A 93 -10.69 1.75 7.81
C THR A 93 -9.52 0.82 7.57
N HIS A 94 -8.85 0.40 8.63
CA HIS A 94 -7.57 -0.29 8.50
C HIS A 94 -7.68 -1.74 7.98
N ALA A 95 -6.60 -2.22 7.35
CA ALA A 95 -6.45 -3.62 6.98
C ALA A 95 -6.06 -4.48 8.21
N GLY A 96 -6.15 -5.81 8.07
CA GLY A 96 -5.69 -6.74 9.11
C GLY A 96 -6.52 -8.03 9.25
N GLY A 97 -7.22 -8.43 8.19
CA GLY A 97 -8.01 -9.67 8.17
C GLY A 97 -9.04 -9.71 9.30
N PHE A 98 -9.71 -8.60 9.60
CA PHE A 98 -10.68 -8.40 10.68
C PHE A 98 -10.16 -8.57 12.11
N VAL A 99 -9.20 -9.46 12.36
CA VAL A 99 -8.74 -9.87 13.69
C VAL A 99 -7.52 -9.11 14.20
N SER A 100 -6.84 -8.37 13.32
CA SER A 100 -5.61 -7.63 13.62
C SER A 100 -5.60 -6.25 12.95
N GLY A 101 -4.50 -5.52 13.08
CA GLY A 101 -4.34 -4.19 12.51
C GLY A 101 -4.91 -3.05 13.37
N GLY A 102 -5.58 -3.37 14.48
CA GLY A 102 -6.07 -2.38 15.44
C GLY A 102 -4.94 -1.67 16.19
N GLY A 103 -5.34 -0.69 17.01
CA GLY A 103 -4.46 0.27 17.65
C GLY A 103 -4.20 1.50 16.77
N LEU A 104 -4.29 2.68 17.37
CA LEU A 104 -4.10 3.97 16.69
C LEU A 104 -2.68 4.17 16.10
N ASP A 105 -1.70 3.40 16.58
CA ASP A 105 -0.30 3.50 16.13
C ASP A 105 0.03 2.57 14.95
N THR A 106 -0.71 1.47 14.77
CA THR A 106 -0.38 0.40 13.79
C THR A 106 -0.34 0.91 12.35
N TRP A 107 -1.27 1.81 11.99
CA TRP A 107 -1.37 2.41 10.65
C TRP A 107 -0.97 3.89 10.63
N ASN A 108 -0.31 4.37 11.67
CA ASN A 108 0.05 5.78 11.81
C ASN A 108 0.93 6.29 10.65
N TRP A 109 1.88 5.46 10.23
CA TRP A 109 2.75 5.75 9.08
C TRP A 109 1.97 6.00 7.78
N MET A 110 0.94 5.18 7.51
CA MET A 110 0.10 5.29 6.32
C MET A 110 -0.81 6.51 6.40
N ASN A 111 -1.45 6.71 7.56
CA ASN A 111 -2.38 7.83 7.77
C ASN A 111 -1.69 9.19 7.69
N THR A 112 -0.47 9.30 8.25
CA THR A 112 0.34 10.52 8.12
C THR A 112 0.81 10.73 6.68
N MET A 113 1.21 9.66 5.96
CA MET A 113 1.57 9.75 4.54
C MET A 113 0.40 10.26 3.70
N LEU A 114 -0.80 9.71 3.90
CA LEU A 114 -2.01 10.12 3.17
C LEU A 114 -2.40 11.56 3.49
N ALA A 115 -2.42 11.94 4.77
CA ALA A 115 -2.76 13.31 5.19
C ALA A 115 -1.73 14.35 4.69
N ALA A 116 -0.45 13.96 4.55
CA ALA A 116 0.59 14.85 4.03
C ALA A 116 0.54 15.01 2.51
N ARG A 117 0.24 13.93 1.76
CA ARG A 117 0.26 13.92 0.29
C ARG A 117 -1.07 14.30 -0.34
N VAL A 118 -2.18 14.06 0.36
CA VAL A 118 -3.51 14.46 -0.05
C VAL A 118 -3.93 15.64 0.82
N PRO A 119 -4.31 16.79 0.24
CA PRO A 119 -4.91 17.89 0.99
C PRO A 119 -6.30 17.48 1.48
N CYS A 120 -6.35 16.67 2.54
CA CYS A 120 -7.54 16.17 3.21
C CYS A 120 -7.26 15.91 4.70
N ILE A 121 -8.33 15.78 5.48
CA ILE A 121 -8.26 15.26 6.84
C ILE A 121 -8.35 13.73 6.76
N VAL A 122 -7.50 12.99 7.44
CA VAL A 122 -7.67 11.53 7.62
C VAL A 122 -8.28 11.28 8.99
N VAL A 123 -9.31 10.43 9.05
CA VAL A 123 -9.96 9.99 10.29
C VAL A 123 -9.86 8.46 10.34
N ALA A 124 -9.11 7.92 11.29
CA ALA A 124 -8.85 6.49 11.39
C ALA A 124 -9.47 5.93 12.68
N PRO A 125 -10.59 5.19 12.59
CA PRO A 125 -11.17 4.51 13.74
C PRO A 125 -10.36 3.27 14.13
N ASP A 126 -10.14 3.08 15.43
CA ASP A 126 -9.67 1.83 16.03
C ASP A 126 -10.89 0.98 16.41
N PHE A 127 -11.50 0.37 15.40
CA PHE A 127 -12.75 -0.37 15.56
C PHE A 127 -12.54 -1.68 16.32
N ARG A 128 -13.59 -2.13 17.01
CA ARG A 128 -13.52 -3.37 17.78
C ARG A 128 -13.27 -4.59 16.89
N LEU A 129 -12.36 -5.46 17.33
CA LEU A 129 -11.92 -6.62 16.56
C LEU A 129 -12.54 -7.94 17.08
N PRO A 130 -12.87 -8.89 16.20
CA PRO A 130 -13.06 -10.30 16.55
C PRO A 130 -11.78 -10.97 17.10
N PRO A 131 -11.93 -12.09 17.82
CA PRO A 131 -13.18 -12.79 18.15
C PRO A 131 -13.92 -12.20 19.35
N GLU A 132 -13.34 -11.23 20.06
CA GLU A 132 -13.95 -10.54 21.20
C GLU A 132 -15.22 -9.79 20.77
N HIS A 133 -15.18 -9.23 19.57
CA HIS A 133 -16.26 -8.44 18.98
C HIS A 133 -16.51 -8.86 17.54
N ARG A 134 -17.23 -9.98 17.37
CA ARG A 134 -17.61 -10.51 16.05
C ARG A 134 -18.55 -9.58 15.28
N PHE A 135 -18.73 -9.85 14.00
CA PHE A 135 -19.69 -9.19 13.12
C PHE A 135 -21.06 -9.02 13.81
N PRO A 136 -21.71 -7.83 13.74
CA PRO A 136 -21.32 -6.63 12.99
C PRO A 136 -20.52 -5.57 13.79
N THR A 137 -20.01 -5.89 14.98
CA THR A 137 -19.54 -4.88 15.96
C THR A 137 -18.53 -3.86 15.41
N GLY A 138 -17.44 -4.31 14.79
CA GLY A 138 -16.42 -3.40 14.23
C GLY A 138 -16.94 -2.56 13.06
N LEU A 139 -17.86 -3.11 12.25
CA LEU A 139 -18.50 -2.37 11.16
C LEU A 139 -19.42 -1.27 11.72
N ASP A 140 -20.19 -1.57 12.77
CA ASP A 140 -21.05 -0.61 13.45
C ASP A 140 -20.24 0.57 14.02
N ASP A 141 -19.03 0.30 14.53
CA ASP A 141 -18.11 1.33 15.01
C ASP A 141 -17.66 2.27 13.88
N CYS A 142 -17.25 1.71 12.74
CA CYS A 142 -16.90 2.51 11.57
C CYS A 142 -18.09 3.31 11.03
N TRP A 143 -19.30 2.73 11.05
CA TRP A 143 -20.52 3.43 10.66
C TRP A 143 -20.82 4.62 11.58
N ALA A 144 -20.62 4.46 12.89
CA ALA A 144 -20.75 5.57 13.84
C ALA A 144 -19.74 6.68 13.55
N VAL A 145 -18.49 6.33 13.25
CA VAL A 145 -17.44 7.30 12.89
C VAL A 145 -17.77 8.07 11.61
N VAL A 146 -18.22 7.39 10.55
CA VAL A 146 -18.63 8.04 9.29
C VAL A 146 -19.78 9.03 9.51
N ASN A 147 -20.78 8.65 10.30
CA ASN A 147 -21.89 9.56 10.64
C ASN A 147 -21.45 10.73 11.50
N TRP A 148 -20.55 10.49 12.47
CA TRP A 148 -19.98 11.54 13.31
C TRP A 148 -19.19 12.55 12.48
N VAL A 149 -18.33 12.09 11.55
CA VAL A 149 -17.59 12.95 10.63
C VAL A 149 -18.52 13.86 9.83
N ALA A 150 -19.62 13.31 9.32
CA ALA A 150 -20.61 14.07 8.57
C ALA A 150 -21.36 15.10 9.43
N ALA A 151 -21.62 14.77 10.71
CA ALA A 151 -22.31 15.66 11.63
C ALA A 151 -21.41 16.79 12.18
N GLN A 152 -20.09 16.58 12.22
CA GLN A 152 -19.16 17.43 12.98
C GLN A 152 -18.31 18.37 12.11
N GLY A 153 -18.58 18.47 10.81
CA GLY A 153 -17.75 19.28 9.90
C GLY A 153 -17.71 20.77 10.20
N GLU A 154 -18.77 21.34 10.77
CA GLU A 154 -18.71 22.73 11.25
C GLU A 154 -17.76 22.86 12.45
N ALA A 155 -17.92 22.01 13.46
CA ALA A 155 -17.16 22.06 14.70
C ALA A 155 -15.65 21.79 14.49
N HIS A 156 -15.31 20.96 13.50
CA HIS A 156 -13.91 20.62 13.19
C HIS A 156 -13.34 21.37 11.97
N GLY A 157 -14.13 22.20 11.31
CA GLY A 157 -13.65 23.02 10.18
C GLY A 157 -13.40 22.24 8.87
N TRP A 158 -13.89 21.01 8.72
CA TRP A 158 -13.81 20.24 7.47
C TRP A 158 -15.10 20.32 6.65
N ASP A 159 -15.03 19.91 5.37
CA ASP A 159 -16.16 19.84 4.46
C ASP A 159 -16.86 18.47 4.58
N ALA A 160 -17.93 18.43 5.37
CA ALA A 160 -18.76 17.23 5.56
C ALA A 160 -19.52 16.79 4.30
N GLY A 161 -19.56 17.60 3.23
CA GLY A 161 -20.09 17.21 1.92
C GLY A 161 -19.10 16.40 1.07
N ARG A 162 -17.88 16.20 1.57
CA ARG A 162 -16.76 15.61 0.84
C ARG A 162 -16.06 14.53 1.66
N ILE A 163 -16.76 13.42 1.85
CA ILE A 163 -16.27 12.27 2.62
C ILE A 163 -15.89 11.15 1.64
N ALA A 164 -14.67 10.64 1.74
CA ALA A 164 -14.28 9.38 1.14
C ALA A 164 -14.08 8.33 2.24
N VAL A 165 -14.28 7.06 1.91
CA VAL A 165 -14.02 5.91 2.78
C VAL A 165 -13.07 4.97 2.05
N GLY A 166 -12.22 4.23 2.77
CA GLY A 166 -11.34 3.30 2.10
C GLY A 166 -10.39 2.55 3.01
N GLY A 167 -9.70 1.59 2.41
CA GLY A 167 -8.64 0.81 3.04
C GLY A 167 -8.29 -0.44 2.23
N GLY A 168 -7.30 -1.19 2.72
CA GLY A 168 -6.90 -2.47 2.14
C GLY A 168 -7.55 -3.67 2.84
N CYS A 169 -7.75 -4.79 2.12
CA CYS A 169 -8.27 -6.04 2.69
C CYS A 169 -9.60 -5.80 3.43
N THR A 170 -9.66 -6.07 4.74
CA THR A 170 -10.80 -5.74 5.61
C THR A 170 -11.22 -4.27 5.53
N GLY A 171 -10.26 -3.36 5.41
CA GLY A 171 -10.52 -1.94 5.26
C GLY A 171 -11.35 -1.63 4.01
N GLY A 172 -11.07 -2.31 2.91
CA GLY A 172 -11.84 -2.20 1.67
C GLY A 172 -13.24 -2.81 1.81
N ASN A 173 -13.37 -3.96 2.47
CA ASN A 173 -14.67 -4.55 2.79
C ASN A 173 -15.56 -3.57 3.57
N PHE A 174 -15.05 -2.98 4.65
CA PHE A 174 -15.80 -2.00 5.43
C PHE A 174 -16.13 -0.76 4.60
N ALA A 175 -15.19 -0.24 3.80
CA ALA A 175 -15.44 0.92 2.94
C ALA A 175 -16.57 0.69 1.92
N ALA A 176 -16.62 -0.49 1.29
CA ALA A 176 -17.70 -0.86 0.37
C ALA A 176 -19.05 -0.94 1.11
N VAL A 177 -19.09 -1.61 2.26
CA VAL A 177 -20.30 -1.76 3.09
C VAL A 177 -20.80 -0.40 3.60
N LEU A 178 -19.91 0.45 4.12
CA LEU A 178 -20.25 1.80 4.58
C LEU A 178 -20.82 2.66 3.45
N SER A 179 -20.32 2.50 2.23
CA SER A 179 -20.84 3.21 1.05
C SER A 179 -22.25 2.74 0.68
N LEU A 180 -22.52 1.44 0.76
CA LEU A 180 -23.85 0.86 0.56
C LEU A 180 -24.83 1.30 1.67
N MET A 181 -24.40 1.26 2.93
CA MET A 181 -25.19 1.74 4.08
C MET A 181 -25.53 3.23 3.95
N ALA A 182 -24.57 4.05 3.52
CA ALA A 182 -24.77 5.47 3.29
C ALA A 182 -25.77 5.76 2.17
N ARG A 183 -25.71 4.98 1.07
CA ARG A 183 -26.72 5.04 0.01
C ARG A 183 -28.11 4.70 0.55
N ASP A 184 -28.24 3.58 1.27
CA ASP A 184 -29.54 3.10 1.76
C ASP A 184 -30.15 4.04 2.80
N ALA A 185 -29.31 4.67 3.63
CA ALA A 185 -29.73 5.70 4.58
C ALA A 185 -29.97 7.09 3.93
N GLY A 186 -29.57 7.28 2.67
CA GLY A 186 -29.58 8.56 1.95
C GLY A 186 -28.55 9.59 2.45
N ARG A 187 -27.74 9.23 3.45
CA ARG A 187 -26.68 10.05 4.05
C ARG A 187 -25.73 9.19 4.89
N PRO A 188 -24.49 9.64 5.16
CA PRO A 188 -23.88 10.83 4.56
C PRO A 188 -23.53 10.62 3.08
N LYS A 189 -23.20 11.70 2.37
CA LYS A 189 -22.75 11.56 0.98
C LYS A 189 -21.30 11.06 0.96
N ILE A 190 -21.10 9.86 0.45
CA ILE A 190 -19.76 9.33 0.17
C ILE A 190 -19.37 9.71 -1.27
N SER A 191 -18.23 10.38 -1.42
CA SER A 191 -17.70 10.89 -2.67
C SER A 191 -16.81 9.89 -3.41
N LEU A 192 -16.19 8.97 -2.67
CA LEU A 192 -15.32 7.91 -3.21
C LEU A 192 -15.21 6.76 -2.19
N GLN A 193 -15.19 5.54 -2.69
CA GLN A 193 -14.77 4.34 -1.96
C GLN A 193 -13.44 3.82 -2.55
N ILE A 194 -12.39 3.70 -1.73
CA ILE A 194 -11.10 3.11 -2.13
C ILE A 194 -11.03 1.69 -1.59
N LEU A 195 -10.90 0.72 -2.51
CA LEU A 195 -10.97 -0.70 -2.20
C LEU A 195 -9.69 -1.37 -2.73
N GLU A 196 -8.74 -1.66 -1.83
CA GLU A 196 -7.46 -2.28 -2.19
C GLU A 196 -7.44 -3.75 -1.75
N SER A 197 -7.28 -4.68 -2.70
CA SER A 197 -7.15 -6.14 -2.45
C SER A 197 -8.10 -6.61 -1.35
N TRP A 198 -9.41 -6.45 -1.57
CA TRP A 198 -10.40 -6.45 -0.49
C TRP A 198 -11.32 -7.67 -0.53
N LEU A 199 -11.93 -8.03 0.61
CA LEU A 199 -12.84 -9.19 0.65
C LEU A 199 -14.23 -8.75 0.17
N ALA A 200 -14.62 -9.15 -1.03
CA ALA A 200 -15.93 -8.85 -1.62
C ALA A 200 -16.95 -9.98 -1.43
N ASP A 201 -16.49 -11.23 -1.27
CA ASP A 201 -17.32 -12.38 -0.98
C ASP A 201 -16.67 -13.32 0.04
N ALA A 202 -17.25 -13.41 1.24
CA ALA A 202 -16.73 -14.28 2.27
C ALA A 202 -16.90 -15.77 1.94
N HIS A 203 -17.58 -16.19 0.88
CA HIS A 203 -17.62 -17.59 0.47
C HIS A 203 -16.28 -18.11 -0.06
N GLY A 204 -15.43 -17.23 -0.59
CA GLY A 204 -14.10 -17.60 -1.09
C GLY A 204 -14.12 -18.62 -2.25
N THR A 205 -15.13 -18.53 -3.13
CA THR A 205 -15.37 -19.51 -4.22
C THR A 205 -14.97 -19.02 -5.60
N ALA A 206 -14.52 -17.77 -5.73
CA ALA A 206 -14.07 -17.25 -7.02
C ALA A 206 -12.83 -18.01 -7.54
N PRO A 207 -12.63 -18.16 -8.86
CA PRO A 207 -11.55 -18.97 -9.41
C PRO A 207 -10.14 -18.60 -8.90
N SER A 208 -9.90 -17.31 -8.63
CA SER A 208 -8.65 -16.82 -8.02
C SER A 208 -8.31 -17.47 -6.67
N HIS A 209 -9.29 -17.92 -5.88
CA HIS A 209 -9.04 -18.63 -4.63
C HIS A 209 -8.38 -20.00 -4.83
N GLU A 210 -8.66 -20.67 -5.95
CA GLU A 210 -7.98 -21.92 -6.32
C GLU A 210 -6.66 -21.61 -7.05
N GLU A 211 -6.68 -20.64 -7.97
CA GLU A 211 -5.53 -20.30 -8.82
C GLU A 211 -4.33 -19.75 -8.04
N PHE A 212 -4.58 -19.02 -6.95
CA PHE A 212 -3.55 -18.39 -6.10
C PHE A 212 -3.61 -18.84 -4.64
N ALA A 213 -4.20 -20.02 -4.39
CA ALA A 213 -4.50 -20.54 -3.06
C ALA A 213 -3.33 -20.46 -2.06
N ASP A 214 -2.09 -20.60 -2.54
CA ASP A 214 -0.88 -20.53 -1.72
C ASP A 214 0.30 -19.83 -2.42
N GLY A 215 1.10 -19.12 -1.62
CA GLY A 215 2.42 -18.67 -2.01
C GLY A 215 2.51 -17.30 -2.70
N TYR A 216 1.44 -16.50 -2.63
CA TYR A 216 1.36 -15.12 -3.14
C TYR A 216 0.98 -14.09 -2.04
N GLY A 217 1.30 -14.39 -0.79
CA GLY A 217 0.93 -13.56 0.37
C GLY A 217 -0.25 -14.17 1.12
N LEU A 218 -1.47 -13.68 0.88
CA LEU A 218 -2.67 -14.22 1.52
C LEU A 218 -3.01 -15.59 0.93
N ARG A 219 -3.15 -16.59 1.81
CA ARG A 219 -3.55 -17.95 1.43
C ARG A 219 -5.04 -18.12 1.57
N HIS A 220 -5.65 -18.98 0.75
CA HIS A 220 -7.08 -19.29 0.85
C HIS A 220 -7.45 -19.79 2.27
N GLU A 221 -6.66 -20.72 2.84
CA GLU A 221 -6.91 -21.21 4.21
C GLU A 221 -6.73 -20.14 5.29
N ASP A 222 -5.86 -19.15 5.04
CA ASP A 222 -5.66 -18.03 5.97
C ASP A 222 -6.84 -17.05 5.89
N ASN A 223 -7.43 -16.85 4.70
CA ASN A 223 -8.68 -16.12 4.51
C ASN A 223 -9.85 -16.79 5.24
N GLU A 224 -10.02 -18.10 5.07
CA GLU A 224 -11.06 -18.86 5.78
C GLU A 224 -10.91 -18.77 7.30
N PHE A 225 -9.68 -18.83 7.80
CA PHE A 225 -9.39 -18.65 9.22
C PHE A 225 -9.83 -17.27 9.74
N VAL A 226 -9.50 -16.19 9.04
CA VAL A 226 -9.88 -14.85 9.49
C VAL A 226 -11.37 -14.57 9.37
N VAL A 227 -12.00 -15.03 8.28
CA VAL A 227 -13.45 -14.93 8.08
C VAL A 227 -14.20 -15.70 9.18
N GLY A 228 -13.79 -16.93 9.49
CA GLY A 228 -14.39 -17.75 10.55
C GLY A 228 -14.23 -17.16 11.96
N ASN A 229 -13.24 -16.30 12.18
CA ASN A 229 -13.12 -15.53 13.42
C ASN A 229 -13.97 -14.25 13.41
N TYR A 230 -14.19 -13.66 12.24
CA TYR A 230 -15.00 -12.45 12.08
C TYR A 230 -16.50 -12.71 12.22
N ILE A 231 -17.03 -13.70 11.52
CA ILE A 231 -18.47 -14.01 11.52
C ILE A 231 -18.92 -14.64 12.84
N ALA A 232 -20.18 -14.41 13.23
CA ALA A 232 -20.75 -15.04 14.43
C ALA A 232 -21.36 -16.41 14.10
N ARG A 233 -21.87 -16.57 12.88
CA ARG A 233 -22.51 -17.79 12.36
C ARG A 233 -22.11 -17.99 10.91
N GLU A 234 -22.08 -19.23 10.44
CA GLU A 234 -21.77 -19.54 9.04
C GLU A 234 -22.74 -18.85 8.06
N ALA A 235 -24.02 -18.75 8.43
CA ALA A 235 -25.04 -18.05 7.65
C ALA A 235 -24.79 -16.53 7.51
N ASP A 236 -23.86 -15.95 8.26
CA ASP A 236 -23.49 -14.54 8.08
C ASP A 236 -22.70 -14.33 6.78
N ARG A 237 -22.14 -15.37 6.13
CA ARG A 237 -21.51 -15.24 4.80
C ARG A 237 -22.49 -14.80 3.71
N ASP A 238 -23.78 -15.08 3.89
CA ASP A 238 -24.86 -14.62 3.00
C ASP A 238 -25.27 -13.16 3.24
N ASP A 239 -24.85 -12.57 4.37
CA ASP A 239 -25.15 -11.17 4.67
C ASP A 239 -24.29 -10.25 3.80
N TRP A 240 -24.92 -9.33 3.06
CA TRP A 240 -24.20 -8.40 2.19
C TRP A 240 -23.24 -7.47 2.95
N ARG A 241 -23.40 -7.33 4.27
CA ARG A 241 -22.48 -6.57 5.13
C ARG A 241 -21.21 -7.35 5.48
N VAL A 242 -21.18 -8.65 5.19
CA VAL A 242 -19.98 -9.51 5.23
C VAL A 242 -19.47 -9.74 3.82
N SER A 243 -20.37 -10.04 2.89
CA SER A 243 -20.09 -10.34 1.48
C SER A 243 -20.79 -9.32 0.58
N PRO A 244 -20.21 -8.14 0.32
CA PRO A 244 -20.84 -7.09 -0.51
C PRO A 244 -21.33 -7.55 -1.89
N LEU A 245 -20.75 -8.62 -2.44
CA LEU A 245 -21.26 -9.25 -3.66
C LEU A 245 -22.66 -9.88 -3.52
N GLN A 246 -23.19 -10.04 -2.32
CA GLN A 246 -24.57 -10.51 -2.09
C GLN A 246 -25.60 -9.37 -2.08
N VAL A 247 -25.18 -8.10 -2.15
CA VAL A 247 -26.13 -6.97 -2.16
C VAL A 247 -27.01 -7.01 -3.40
N THR A 248 -28.31 -6.72 -3.29
CA THR A 248 -29.25 -6.81 -4.42
C THR A 248 -28.93 -5.81 -5.54
N SER A 249 -28.49 -4.61 -5.18
CA SER A 249 -28.17 -3.55 -6.14
C SER A 249 -26.99 -2.75 -5.65
N VAL A 250 -26.15 -2.29 -6.58
CA VAL A 250 -25.07 -1.33 -6.35
C VAL A 250 -25.37 0.03 -6.99
N ALA A 251 -26.55 0.22 -7.59
CA ALA A 251 -26.92 1.50 -8.21
C ALA A 251 -26.88 2.65 -7.20
N ASN A 252 -26.45 3.84 -7.66
CA ASN A 252 -26.35 5.06 -6.86
C ASN A 252 -25.42 5.00 -5.64
N VAL A 253 -24.59 3.95 -5.51
CA VAL A 253 -23.50 3.95 -4.51
C VAL A 253 -22.39 4.93 -4.94
N ALA A 254 -21.48 5.25 -4.03
CA ALA A 254 -20.36 6.13 -4.30
C ALA A 254 -19.46 5.61 -5.44
N PRO A 255 -18.83 6.50 -6.23
CA PRO A 255 -17.76 6.12 -7.15
C PRO A 255 -16.68 5.28 -6.46
N ALA A 256 -16.04 4.37 -7.20
CA ALA A 256 -15.03 3.48 -6.64
C ALA A 256 -13.68 3.54 -7.38
N LEU A 257 -12.60 3.43 -6.61
CA LEU A 257 -11.27 3.10 -7.11
C LEU A 257 -10.89 1.74 -6.51
N ILE A 258 -10.70 0.75 -7.37
CA ILE A 258 -10.39 -0.62 -6.99
C ILE A 258 -8.98 -0.94 -7.47
N THR A 259 -8.12 -1.40 -6.56
CA THR A 259 -6.77 -1.87 -6.87
C THR A 259 -6.65 -3.30 -6.35
N VAL A 260 -6.14 -4.23 -7.13
CA VAL A 260 -5.99 -5.63 -6.69
C VAL A 260 -4.79 -6.30 -7.35
N GLY A 261 -4.07 -7.14 -6.61
CA GLY A 261 -2.95 -7.91 -7.15
C GLY A 261 -3.39 -8.91 -8.23
N GLU A 262 -2.61 -9.02 -9.31
CA GLU A 262 -2.80 -10.03 -10.37
C GLU A 262 -2.82 -11.47 -9.83
N TRP A 263 -2.08 -11.74 -8.75
CA TRP A 263 -1.95 -13.05 -8.12
C TRP A 263 -2.59 -13.11 -6.73
N ASP A 264 -3.57 -12.23 -6.48
CA ASP A 264 -4.34 -12.23 -5.24
C ASP A 264 -5.50 -13.23 -5.32
N ILE A 265 -5.79 -13.93 -4.22
CA ILE A 265 -6.98 -14.78 -4.10
C ILE A 265 -8.28 -13.96 -4.22
N LEU A 266 -8.24 -12.68 -3.87
CA LEU A 266 -9.39 -11.76 -3.89
C LEU A 266 -9.61 -11.09 -5.27
N ARG A 267 -8.73 -11.36 -6.24
CA ARG A 267 -8.74 -10.70 -7.55
C ARG A 267 -10.07 -10.78 -8.27
N ASP A 268 -10.61 -11.99 -8.43
CA ASP A 268 -11.77 -12.18 -9.30
C ASP A 268 -13.03 -11.59 -8.67
N GLU A 269 -13.15 -11.59 -7.34
CA GLU A 269 -14.27 -10.98 -6.62
C GLU A 269 -14.21 -9.44 -6.63
N ASP A 270 -13.01 -8.84 -6.55
CA ASP A 270 -12.79 -7.40 -6.73
C ASP A 270 -13.19 -6.94 -8.13
N ILE A 271 -12.75 -7.67 -9.16
CA ILE A 271 -13.13 -7.43 -10.56
C ILE A 271 -14.65 -7.57 -10.73
N GLN A 272 -15.25 -8.61 -10.13
CA GLN A 272 -16.69 -8.83 -10.21
C GLN A 272 -17.49 -7.66 -9.61
N TYR A 273 -17.07 -7.13 -8.46
CA TYR A 273 -17.73 -5.96 -7.88
C TYR A 273 -17.57 -4.72 -8.77
N GLY A 274 -16.38 -4.52 -9.35
CA GLY A 274 -16.13 -3.46 -10.33
C GLY A 274 -17.06 -3.53 -11.55
N GLU A 275 -17.23 -4.72 -12.14
CA GLU A 275 -18.14 -4.91 -13.28
C GLU A 275 -19.62 -4.68 -12.89
N ARG A 276 -20.02 -5.02 -11.66
CA ARG A 276 -21.37 -4.70 -11.16
C ARG A 276 -21.59 -3.20 -11.01
N LEU A 277 -20.62 -2.46 -10.48
CA LEU A 277 -20.67 -1.00 -10.39
C LEU A 277 -20.83 -0.37 -11.77
N LYS A 278 -19.99 -0.79 -12.72
CA LYS A 278 -20.02 -0.34 -14.11
C LYS A 278 -21.36 -0.63 -14.78
N ALA A 279 -21.89 -1.85 -14.63
CA ALA A 279 -23.19 -2.24 -15.17
C ALA A 279 -24.35 -1.42 -14.56
N ALA A 280 -24.23 -0.98 -13.31
CA ALA A 280 -25.20 -0.11 -12.65
C ALA A 280 -25.01 1.39 -12.95
N GLY A 281 -24.05 1.75 -13.82
CA GLY A 281 -23.75 3.14 -14.18
C GLY A 281 -23.00 3.93 -13.10
N VAL A 282 -22.41 3.26 -12.12
CA VAL A 282 -21.59 3.90 -11.08
C VAL A 282 -20.17 4.09 -11.62
N PRO A 283 -19.59 5.31 -11.53
CA PRO A 283 -18.21 5.53 -11.95
C PRO A 283 -17.26 4.64 -11.16
N VAL A 284 -16.46 3.84 -11.86
CA VAL A 284 -15.52 2.92 -11.25
C VAL A 284 -14.25 2.85 -12.10
N ASP A 285 -13.11 2.81 -11.42
CA ASP A 285 -11.81 2.58 -12.01
C ASP A 285 -11.17 1.34 -11.35
N VAL A 286 -10.83 0.33 -12.14
CA VAL A 286 -10.34 -0.98 -11.66
C VAL A 286 -8.93 -1.20 -12.20
N HIS A 287 -7.97 -1.41 -11.30
CA HIS A 287 -6.57 -1.64 -11.62
C HIS A 287 -6.13 -3.00 -11.10
N VAL A 288 -5.84 -3.91 -12.01
CA VAL A 288 -5.15 -5.17 -11.69
C VAL A 288 -3.65 -4.90 -11.74
N ILE A 289 -3.00 -4.99 -10.59
CA ILE A 289 -1.59 -4.65 -10.42
C ILE A 289 -0.74 -5.86 -10.84
N PRO A 290 0.06 -5.74 -11.90
CA PRO A 290 0.82 -6.87 -12.44
C PRO A 290 1.81 -7.40 -11.40
N GLU A 291 2.11 -8.69 -11.49
CA GLU A 291 3.17 -9.34 -10.73
C GLU A 291 3.11 -9.09 -9.21
N THR A 292 1.88 -8.95 -8.70
CA THR A 292 1.57 -8.56 -7.32
C THR A 292 0.56 -9.55 -6.76
N GLY A 293 0.87 -10.13 -5.61
CA GLY A 293 -0.06 -10.89 -4.78
C GLY A 293 -0.86 -9.98 -3.84
N HIS A 294 -1.31 -10.52 -2.71
CA HIS A 294 -2.14 -9.74 -1.78
C HIS A 294 -1.42 -8.56 -1.12
N PHE A 295 -0.12 -8.73 -0.85
CA PHE A 295 0.70 -7.64 -0.33
C PHE A 295 1.38 -6.91 -1.49
N PRO A 296 1.41 -5.55 -1.48
CA PRO A 296 1.95 -4.78 -2.59
C PRO A 296 3.38 -5.17 -2.95
N ASN A 297 3.61 -5.44 -4.23
CA ASN A 297 4.97 -5.56 -4.77
C ASN A 297 5.64 -4.18 -4.70
N PRO A 298 6.82 -4.03 -4.06
CA PRO A 298 7.54 -2.75 -3.98
C PRO A 298 7.77 -2.08 -5.34
N ASP A 299 7.90 -2.85 -6.42
CA ASP A 299 8.08 -2.32 -7.79
C ASP A 299 6.80 -1.60 -8.29
N HIS A 300 5.65 -1.88 -7.69
CA HIS A 300 4.35 -1.32 -8.04
C HIS A 300 3.70 -0.52 -6.90
N ALA A 301 4.22 -0.58 -5.67
CA ALA A 301 3.61 0.04 -4.50
C ALA A 301 3.44 1.56 -4.64
N GLU A 302 4.43 2.25 -5.22
CA GLU A 302 4.32 3.70 -5.45
C GLU A 302 3.24 4.03 -6.49
N HIS A 303 3.06 3.18 -7.51
CA HIS A 303 1.99 3.35 -8.48
C HIS A 303 0.61 3.23 -7.81
N VAL A 304 0.42 2.23 -6.94
CA VAL A 304 -0.83 2.06 -6.17
C VAL A 304 -1.09 3.27 -5.26
N HIS A 305 -0.08 3.73 -4.51
CA HIS A 305 -0.21 4.93 -3.70
C HIS A 305 -0.59 6.17 -4.53
N GLU A 306 0.02 6.33 -5.70
CA GLU A 306 -0.26 7.43 -6.62
C GLU A 306 -1.69 7.37 -7.20
N LEU A 307 -2.25 6.17 -7.42
CA LEU A 307 -3.65 6.02 -7.79
C LEU A 307 -4.56 6.49 -6.64
N HIS A 308 -4.30 6.04 -5.40
CA HIS A 308 -5.09 6.45 -4.23
C HIS A 308 -5.02 7.95 -3.99
N ILE A 309 -3.83 8.55 -4.07
CA ILE A 309 -3.64 10.00 -3.90
C ILE A 309 -4.40 10.78 -4.97
N LYS A 310 -4.36 10.35 -6.23
CA LYS A 310 -5.12 11.01 -7.31
C LYS A 310 -6.62 10.88 -7.12
N GLY A 311 -7.10 9.69 -6.78
CA GLY A 311 -8.51 9.43 -6.50
C GLY A 311 -9.03 10.31 -5.36
N LEU A 312 -8.33 10.32 -4.22
CA LEU A 312 -8.68 11.16 -3.07
C LEU A 312 -8.60 12.65 -3.41
N THR A 313 -7.54 13.09 -4.09
CA THR A 313 -7.39 14.50 -4.47
C THR A 313 -8.55 14.95 -5.36
N ALA A 314 -8.94 14.13 -6.35
CA ALA A 314 -10.07 14.43 -7.23
C ALA A 314 -11.42 14.45 -6.48
N ALA A 315 -11.66 13.50 -5.57
CA ALA A 315 -12.92 13.38 -4.86
C ALA A 315 -13.07 14.42 -3.73
N ILE A 316 -12.04 14.60 -2.91
CA ILE A 316 -12.11 15.31 -1.63
C ILE A 316 -11.08 16.45 -1.46
N GLY A 317 -10.10 16.59 -2.36
CA GLY A 317 -9.12 17.69 -2.35
C GLY A 317 -9.71 19.05 -2.78
N PRO A 318 -9.21 20.20 -2.33
CA PRO A 318 -9.82 21.53 -2.56
C PRO A 318 -10.10 21.80 -4.05
N LYS A 319 -11.30 22.30 -4.38
CA LYS A 319 -11.67 22.63 -5.77
C LYS A 319 -10.86 23.84 -6.25
N GLY A 320 -10.17 23.73 -7.39
CA GLY A 320 -9.63 24.87 -8.13
C GLY A 320 -8.14 25.21 -7.99
N THR A 321 -7.30 24.37 -7.35
CA THR A 321 -5.85 24.66 -7.22
C THR A 321 -4.91 23.47 -7.43
N TYR A 322 -5.29 22.47 -8.23
CA TYR A 322 -4.37 21.43 -8.67
C TYR A 322 -4.45 21.22 -10.18
N SER A 323 -3.40 21.63 -10.88
CA SER A 323 -3.09 21.21 -12.26
C SER A 323 -2.11 20.05 -12.17
N ILE A 324 -2.59 18.84 -12.37
CA ILE A 324 -1.72 17.70 -12.70
C ILE A 324 -1.83 17.53 -14.22
N ALA A 325 -0.68 17.55 -14.91
CA ALA A 325 -0.61 17.21 -16.32
C ALA A 325 -1.27 15.83 -16.54
N PRO A 326 -2.03 15.63 -17.63
CA PRO A 326 -2.69 14.35 -17.87
C PRO A 326 -1.65 13.23 -17.91
N ILE A 327 -1.83 12.21 -17.06
CA ILE A 327 -1.15 10.94 -17.24
C ILE A 327 -1.73 10.33 -18.52
N ALA A 328 -0.88 10.10 -19.51
CA ALA A 328 -1.26 9.38 -20.71
C ALA A 328 -1.84 8.01 -20.31
N ALA A 329 -3.00 7.66 -20.85
CA ALA A 329 -3.61 6.36 -20.66
C ALA A 329 -2.59 5.26 -21.00
N VAL A 330 -2.36 4.34 -20.06
CA VAL A 330 -1.68 3.09 -20.37
C VAL A 330 -2.65 2.27 -21.21
N GLN A 331 -2.50 2.33 -22.53
CA GLN A 331 -3.15 1.38 -23.42
C GLN A 331 -2.59 -0.02 -23.13
N ALA A 332 -3.50 -0.99 -23.07
CA ALA A 332 -3.18 -2.41 -22.97
C ALA A 332 -2.06 -2.76 -23.95
N ALA A 333 -1.01 -3.40 -23.41
CA ALA A 333 0.11 -3.89 -24.19
C ALA A 333 -0.41 -4.88 -25.24
N THR A 334 -0.49 -4.42 -26.49
CA THR A 334 -0.31 -5.30 -27.63
C THR A 334 1.18 -5.39 -27.91
N ASP A 335 1.64 -6.64 -28.04
CA ASP A 335 3.00 -7.04 -28.34
C ASP A 335 3.67 -6.23 -29.46
N GLU A 336 5.01 -6.25 -29.39
CA GLU A 336 6.02 -5.80 -30.35
C GLU A 336 6.56 -4.36 -30.24
N SER A 337 7.74 -4.28 -29.59
CA SER A 337 9.01 -3.77 -30.14
C SER A 337 9.68 -2.55 -29.49
N ALA A 338 11.02 -2.65 -29.48
CA ALA A 338 12.06 -1.62 -29.40
C ALA A 338 12.37 -0.98 -28.03
N GLY A 339 13.49 -1.41 -27.45
CA GLY A 339 14.08 -0.82 -26.25
C GLY A 339 14.49 0.66 -26.44
N THR A 340 14.06 1.50 -25.51
CA THR A 340 14.53 2.87 -25.33
C THR A 340 15.85 2.90 -24.57
N ALA A 341 16.79 3.73 -25.06
CA ALA A 341 18.15 3.83 -24.54
C ALA A 341 18.24 4.39 -23.10
N PRO A 342 19.21 3.95 -22.27
CA PRO A 342 19.34 4.41 -20.89
C PRO A 342 19.78 5.88 -20.78
N SER A 343 19.28 6.55 -19.73
CA SER A 343 19.73 7.87 -19.26
C SER A 343 21.24 7.85 -19.03
N ARG A 344 21.95 8.91 -19.44
CA ARG A 344 23.42 8.93 -19.47
C ARG A 344 24.00 8.99 -18.05
N PRO A 345 24.78 7.98 -17.61
CA PRO A 345 25.29 7.90 -16.24
C PRO A 345 26.52 8.79 -15.99
N ASP A 346 27.22 9.21 -17.04
CA ASP A 346 28.43 10.05 -16.97
C ASP A 346 28.17 11.36 -16.21
N GLY A 347 29.03 11.73 -15.28
CA GLY A 347 28.95 12.99 -14.54
C GLY A 347 29.44 12.88 -13.10
N LYS A 348 29.43 14.01 -12.39
CA LYS A 348 29.73 14.06 -10.96
C LYS A 348 28.43 13.95 -10.17
N TRP A 349 28.48 13.20 -9.08
CA TRP A 349 27.35 12.86 -8.24
C TRP A 349 27.74 13.09 -6.78
N MET A 350 26.86 13.75 -6.05
CA MET A 350 26.93 13.82 -4.60
C MET A 350 26.02 12.75 -4.03
N LEU A 351 26.61 11.74 -3.41
CA LEU A 351 25.93 10.61 -2.80
C LEU A 351 25.65 10.90 -1.33
N THR A 352 24.54 10.40 -0.83
CA THR A 352 24.12 10.44 0.57
C THR A 352 23.70 9.05 1.01
N VAL A 353 24.41 8.52 2.00
CA VAL A 353 24.14 7.22 2.61
C VAL A 353 23.65 7.44 4.03
N ARG A 354 22.49 6.86 4.38
CA ARG A 354 21.99 6.92 5.76
C ARG A 354 22.36 5.65 6.52
N THR A 355 23.34 5.75 7.41
CA THR A 355 23.74 4.65 8.28
C THR A 355 23.20 4.85 9.70
N PRO A 356 23.11 3.80 10.53
CA PRO A 356 22.80 3.95 11.95
C PRO A 356 23.77 4.87 12.72
N MET A 357 24.96 5.14 12.16
CA MET A 357 25.96 6.04 12.74
C MET A 357 25.84 7.50 12.24
N GLY A 358 24.85 7.80 11.42
CA GLY A 358 24.61 9.13 10.85
C GLY A 358 24.57 9.14 9.32
N ILE A 359 24.23 10.32 8.79
CA ILE A 359 24.21 10.61 7.35
C ILE A 359 25.64 10.86 6.88
N LYS A 360 26.02 10.16 5.82
CA LYS A 360 27.36 10.22 5.21
C LYS A 360 27.24 10.69 3.77
N THR A 361 28.21 11.48 3.33
CA THR A 361 28.21 12.07 2.00
C THR A 361 29.49 11.67 1.26
N ASP A 362 29.34 11.15 0.05
CA ASP A 362 30.45 10.73 -0.81
C ASP A 362 30.35 11.42 -2.17
N GLU A 363 31.48 11.73 -2.80
CA GLU A 363 31.52 12.18 -4.19
C GLU A 363 31.76 10.98 -5.11
N LEU A 364 30.95 10.83 -6.16
CA LEU A 364 31.13 9.81 -7.19
C LEU A 364 31.23 10.49 -8.56
N GLU A 365 32.33 10.26 -9.27
CA GLU A 365 32.48 10.69 -10.66
C GLU A 365 32.41 9.47 -11.58
N LEU A 366 31.44 9.45 -12.49
CA LEU A 366 31.23 8.39 -13.47
C LEU A 366 31.68 8.84 -14.86
N ARG A 367 32.41 7.97 -15.55
CA ARG A 367 32.90 8.19 -16.92
C ARG A 367 32.85 6.92 -17.75
N THR A 368 32.27 7.02 -18.93
CA THR A 368 32.32 5.96 -19.94
C THR A 368 33.63 6.04 -20.72
N VAL A 369 34.50 5.05 -20.55
CA VAL A 369 35.79 4.91 -21.25
C VAL A 369 35.76 3.63 -22.08
N ALA A 370 35.95 3.73 -23.39
CA ALA A 370 35.93 2.60 -24.33
C ALA A 370 34.68 1.69 -24.19
N GLY A 371 33.51 2.30 -23.96
CA GLY A 371 32.22 1.59 -23.83
C GLY A 371 31.98 0.92 -22.48
N LYS A 372 32.88 1.10 -21.50
CA LYS A 372 32.70 0.62 -20.12
C LYS A 372 32.50 1.80 -19.18
N LEU A 373 31.51 1.71 -18.32
CA LEU A 373 31.28 2.68 -17.27
C LEU A 373 32.31 2.45 -16.15
N THR A 374 33.08 3.49 -15.84
CA THR A 374 34.08 3.50 -14.78
C THR A 374 33.80 4.66 -13.84
N GLY A 375 34.37 4.66 -12.65
CA GLY A 375 34.22 5.80 -11.76
C GLY A 375 35.28 5.95 -10.69
N THR A 376 35.25 7.10 -10.03
CA THR A 376 36.05 7.41 -8.86
C THR A 376 35.10 7.83 -7.75
N GLN A 377 35.18 7.19 -6.58
CA GLN A 377 34.42 7.59 -5.40
C GLN A 377 35.37 8.08 -4.31
N SER A 378 35.04 9.19 -3.66
CA SER A 378 35.84 9.76 -2.58
C SER A 378 34.97 10.20 -1.42
N SER A 379 35.41 9.88 -0.20
CA SER A 379 34.89 10.52 1.01
C SER A 379 35.93 10.56 2.12
N PRO A 380 35.74 11.39 3.16
CA PRO A 380 36.65 11.46 4.30
C PRO A 380 36.84 10.13 5.04
N GLU A 381 35.88 9.21 4.91
CA GLU A 381 35.82 7.99 5.73
C GLU A 381 36.35 6.76 5.00
N ILE A 382 36.09 6.62 3.71
CA ILE A 382 36.58 5.50 2.89
C ILE A 382 37.86 5.87 2.11
N GLY A 383 38.19 7.17 2.01
CA GLY A 383 39.26 7.67 1.17
C GLY A 383 38.84 7.71 -0.30
N THR A 384 39.82 7.89 -1.19
CA THR A 384 39.58 7.94 -2.64
C THR A 384 39.82 6.57 -3.27
N HIS A 385 38.81 6.06 -3.96
CA HIS A 385 38.86 4.83 -4.75
C HIS A 385 38.67 5.17 -6.22
N ALA A 386 39.76 5.14 -6.98
CA ALA A 386 39.76 5.31 -8.43
C ALA A 386 39.54 3.98 -9.16
N ASP A 387 39.25 4.06 -10.46
CA ASP A 387 39.14 2.92 -11.38
C ASP A 387 38.07 1.88 -10.97
N LEU A 388 36.98 2.36 -10.36
CA LEU A 388 35.84 1.52 -10.01
C LEU A 388 35.25 0.91 -11.28
N VAL A 389 35.10 -0.42 -11.27
CA VAL A 389 34.38 -1.14 -12.32
C VAL A 389 32.89 -1.05 -12.02
N ILE A 390 32.16 -0.28 -12.83
CA ILE A 390 30.72 -0.11 -12.69
C ILE A 390 30.03 -1.10 -13.62
N LYS A 391 29.30 -2.05 -13.03
CA LYS A 391 28.47 -2.99 -13.79
C LYS A 391 27.14 -2.32 -14.09
N VAL A 392 26.67 -2.46 -15.33
CA VAL A 392 25.37 -1.96 -15.77
C VAL A 392 24.53 -3.16 -16.17
N ASP A 393 23.37 -3.33 -15.52
CA ASP A 393 22.38 -4.36 -15.86
C ASP A 393 20.98 -3.76 -15.83
N ARG A 394 20.26 -3.81 -16.96
CA ARG A 394 18.89 -3.30 -17.12
C ARG A 394 18.66 -1.89 -16.49
N GLY A 395 19.58 -0.96 -16.70
CA GLY A 395 19.49 0.42 -16.18
C GLY A 395 19.95 0.62 -14.73
N THR A 396 20.31 -0.45 -14.03
CA THR A 396 20.89 -0.42 -12.69
C THR A 396 22.41 -0.45 -12.78
N ILE A 397 23.07 0.49 -12.09
CA ILE A 397 24.52 0.51 -11.90
C ILE A 397 24.90 -0.12 -10.56
N SER A 398 25.99 -0.87 -10.52
CA SER A 398 26.52 -1.44 -9.27
C SER A 398 28.04 -1.45 -9.24
N TRP A 399 28.61 -1.22 -8.05
CA TRP A 399 30.05 -1.22 -7.83
C TRP A 399 30.36 -1.59 -6.37
N SER A 400 31.63 -1.89 -6.08
CA SER A 400 32.04 -2.30 -4.74
C SER A 400 33.30 -1.56 -4.30
N ILE A 401 33.35 -1.22 -3.01
CA ILE A 401 34.50 -0.55 -2.39
C ILE A 401 34.97 -1.37 -1.19
N PRO A 402 36.23 -1.84 -1.17
CA PRO A 402 36.82 -2.48 -0.01
C PRO A 402 37.26 -1.42 1.01
N VAL A 403 36.75 -1.50 2.23
CA VAL A 403 37.13 -0.65 3.37
C VAL A 403 37.98 -1.49 4.32
N THR A 404 39.15 -0.97 4.73
CA THR A 404 40.13 -1.75 5.53
C THR A 404 40.24 -1.30 6.99
N ARG A 405 39.64 -0.16 7.37
CA ARG A 405 39.60 0.38 8.74
C ARG A 405 38.27 1.11 9.00
N PRO A 406 37.73 1.10 10.24
CA PRO A 406 38.22 0.36 11.41
C PRO A 406 37.96 -1.16 11.34
N VAL A 407 37.09 -1.61 10.44
CA VAL A 407 36.78 -3.03 10.20
C VAL A 407 36.97 -3.34 8.71
N LYS A 408 37.55 -4.49 8.39
CA LYS A 408 37.64 -4.97 7.00
C LYS A 408 36.27 -5.41 6.52
N LEU A 409 35.70 -4.69 5.56
CA LEU A 409 34.42 -5.01 4.93
C LEU A 409 34.39 -4.53 3.48
N THR A 410 33.43 -5.04 2.71
CA THR A 410 33.17 -4.54 1.36
C THR A 410 31.81 -3.84 1.35
N LEU A 411 31.81 -2.59 0.94
CA LEU A 411 30.61 -1.84 0.63
C LEU A 411 30.16 -2.20 -0.79
N GLN A 412 28.92 -2.65 -0.94
CA GLN A 412 28.34 -2.98 -2.24
C GLN A 412 27.24 -1.99 -2.55
N PHE A 413 27.44 -1.17 -3.58
CA PHE A 413 26.50 -0.15 -4.02
C PHE A 413 25.69 -0.65 -5.19
N THR A 414 24.41 -0.30 -5.22
CA THR A 414 23.51 -0.57 -6.34
C THR A 414 22.56 0.61 -6.47
N ALA A 415 22.46 1.20 -7.65
CA ALA A 415 21.64 2.38 -7.87
C ALA A 415 21.05 2.43 -9.28
N GLN A 416 19.89 3.06 -9.42
CA GLN A 416 19.31 3.46 -10.69
C GLN A 416 19.51 4.96 -10.90
N ILE A 417 19.59 5.37 -12.16
CA ILE A 417 19.76 6.77 -12.55
C ILE A 417 18.53 7.22 -13.33
N ASP A 418 17.88 8.27 -12.83
CA ASP A 418 16.80 8.97 -13.51
C ASP A 418 17.15 10.45 -13.63
N GLY A 419 17.53 10.88 -14.83
CA GLY A 419 18.03 12.23 -15.10
C GLY A 419 19.24 12.60 -14.23
N ASP A 420 19.01 13.53 -13.30
CA ASP A 420 20.00 14.05 -12.34
C ASP A 420 19.85 13.48 -10.93
N ALA A 421 18.98 12.47 -10.77
CA ALA A 421 18.78 11.74 -9.53
C ALA A 421 19.35 10.32 -9.63
N MET A 422 19.88 9.84 -8.52
CA MET A 422 20.34 8.47 -8.34
C MET A 422 19.71 7.91 -7.06
N THR A 423 19.11 6.74 -7.12
CA THR A 423 18.49 6.09 -5.95
C THR A 423 18.91 4.64 -5.87
N GLY A 424 19.21 4.16 -4.67
CA GLY A 424 19.81 2.86 -4.51
C GLY A 424 20.00 2.41 -3.08
N THR A 425 20.88 1.43 -2.90
CA THR A 425 21.29 0.95 -1.59
C THR A 425 22.80 0.73 -1.54
N VAL A 426 23.34 0.81 -0.32
CA VAL A 426 24.67 0.29 -0.01
C VAL A 426 24.55 -0.81 1.03
N LYS A 427 25.13 -1.97 0.75
CA LYS A 427 25.25 -3.09 1.69
C LYS A 427 26.62 -3.08 2.33
N ALA A 428 26.68 -3.10 3.65
CA ALA A 428 27.92 -3.08 4.42
C ALA A 428 28.14 -4.43 5.14
N GLY A 429 28.61 -5.45 4.40
CA GLY A 429 28.86 -6.77 4.97
C GLY A 429 27.64 -7.34 5.74
N PHE A 430 27.82 -7.61 7.03
CA PHE A 430 26.80 -8.15 7.94
C PHE A 430 25.94 -7.06 8.63
N PHE A 431 26.18 -5.77 8.39
CA PHE A 431 25.45 -4.65 9.00
C PHE A 431 24.16 -4.26 8.24
N GLY A 432 23.76 -5.04 7.23
CA GLY A 432 22.53 -4.81 6.48
C GLY A 432 22.70 -3.84 5.29
N LYS A 433 21.55 -3.45 4.71
CA LYS A 433 21.46 -2.49 3.61
C LYS A 433 21.06 -1.12 4.16
N ALA A 434 21.67 -0.06 3.64
CA ALA A 434 21.33 1.33 3.92
C ALA A 434 20.88 2.01 2.62
N PRO A 435 19.91 2.95 2.65
CA PRO A 435 19.50 3.67 1.45
C PRO A 435 20.62 4.61 0.98
N LEU A 436 20.77 4.67 -0.34
CA LEU A 436 21.67 5.54 -1.07
C LEU A 436 20.83 6.47 -1.93
N ASN A 437 21.06 7.77 -1.78
CA ASN A 437 20.55 8.78 -2.71
C ASN A 437 21.73 9.49 -3.35
N GLY A 438 21.58 9.97 -4.57
CA GLY A 438 22.60 10.73 -5.26
C GLY A 438 21.97 11.82 -6.10
N ARG A 439 22.67 12.94 -6.22
CA ARG A 439 22.27 14.04 -7.08
C ARG A 439 23.44 14.48 -7.94
N ARG A 440 23.21 14.70 -9.23
CA ARG A 440 24.22 15.22 -10.15
C ARG A 440 24.60 16.66 -9.76
N VAL A 441 25.89 16.98 -9.81
CA VAL A 441 26.46 18.30 -9.46
C VAL A 441 27.28 18.90 -10.58
#